data_AF-A0A2V9YKW4-F1
#
_entry.id   AF-A0A2V9YKW4-F1
#
_cell.length_a   1.000
_cell.length_b   1.000
_cell.length_c   1.000
_cell.angle_alpha   90.00
_cell.angle_beta   90.00
_cell.angle_gamma   90.00
#
_symmetry.space_group_name_H-M   'P 1'
#
loop_
_entity.id
_entity.type
_entity.pdbx_description
1 polymer ?
#
loop_
_entity_poly.entity_id
_entity_poly.type
_entity_poly.pdbx_seq_one_letter_code
_entity_poly.pdbx_strand_id
1 'polypeptide(L)'
;MESAITVKGQATIPKAIREHLGLKPGDRVKFFVHPDGSVVLLPKLSASVLRGMVKPRRRRPVTIEEMTKAAAEGAAGGAPHAKRR
;
A
#
# COMPACT_ATOMS: atom_id res chain seq x y z
N MET A 1 -17.42 10.09 20.25
CA MET A 1 -16.07 10.45 20.72
C MET A 1 -15.62 11.65 19.89
N GLU A 2 -15.10 12.69 20.53
CA GLU A 2 -14.79 13.97 19.88
C GLU A 2 -13.39 14.46 20.25
N SER A 3 -12.87 15.40 19.48
CA SER A 3 -11.59 16.08 19.75
C SER A 3 -11.69 17.51 19.26
N ALA A 4 -11.21 18.44 20.07
CA ALA A 4 -11.17 19.85 19.70
C ALA A 4 -10.06 20.10 18.66
N ILE A 5 -10.33 21.04 17.76
CA ILE A 5 -9.32 21.59 16.86
C ILE A 5 -8.65 22.76 17.58
N THR A 6 -7.33 22.74 17.66
CA THR A 6 -6.56 23.86 18.23
C THR A 6 -6.62 25.07 17.31
N VAL A 7 -6.26 26.26 17.82
CA VAL A 7 -6.15 27.49 17.00
C VAL A 7 -5.23 27.30 15.78
N LYS A 8 -4.24 26.40 15.88
CA LYS A 8 -3.32 26.07 14.78
C LYS A 8 -3.86 25.01 13.81
N GLY A 9 -5.13 24.61 13.94
CA GLY A 9 -5.75 23.61 13.08
C GLY A 9 -5.36 22.17 13.39
N GLN A 10 -4.78 21.88 14.56
CA GLN A 10 -4.39 20.52 14.93
C GLN A 10 -5.53 19.84 15.69
N ALA A 11 -5.81 18.58 15.38
CA ALA A 11 -6.70 17.72 16.16
C ALA A 11 -5.92 16.49 16.64
N THR A 12 -6.23 16.03 17.85
CA THR A 12 -5.65 14.79 18.38
C THR A 12 -6.51 13.61 17.98
N ILE A 13 -5.90 12.50 17.55
CA ILE A 13 -6.61 11.24 17.35
C ILE A 13 -6.79 10.58 18.71
N PRO A 14 -8.02 10.32 19.20
CA PRO A 14 -8.24 9.70 20.51
C PRO A 14 -7.53 8.35 20.68
N LYS A 15 -7.18 8.00 21.92
CA LYS A 15 -6.42 6.78 22.23
C LYS A 15 -7.05 5.51 21.63
N ALA A 16 -8.35 5.32 21.82
CA ALA A 16 -9.06 4.14 21.31
C ALA A 16 -8.97 4.03 19.77
N ILE A 17 -9.01 5.15 19.04
CA ILE A 17 -8.86 5.17 17.59
C ILE A 17 -7.42 4.87 17.18
N ARG A 18 -6.42 5.41 17.90
CA ARG A 18 -5.01 5.07 17.64
C ARG A 18 -4.74 3.58 17.83
N GLU A 19 -5.29 2.98 18.89
CA GLU A 19 -5.15 1.54 19.17
C GLU A 19 -5.84 0.70 18.09
N HIS A 20 -7.07 1.06 17.71
CA HIS A 20 -7.81 0.40 16.65
C HIS A 20 -7.06 0.42 15.30
N LEU A 21 -6.41 1.54 14.99
CA LEU A 21 -5.64 1.73 13.76
C LEU A 21 -4.17 1.30 13.87
N GLY A 22 -3.72 0.85 15.03
CA GLY A 22 -2.33 0.45 15.27
C GLY A 22 -1.30 1.58 15.16
N LEU A 23 -1.70 2.83 15.40
CA LEU A 23 -0.85 4.02 15.24
C LEU A 23 0.12 4.20 16.43
N LYS A 24 1.37 4.52 16.11
CA LYS A 24 2.45 4.86 17.04
C LYS A 24 2.88 6.33 16.86
N PRO A 25 3.55 6.94 17.87
CA PRO A 25 4.15 8.26 17.71
C PRO A 25 5.07 8.31 16.48
N GLY A 26 4.89 9.30 15.62
CA GLY A 26 5.64 9.46 14.37
C GLY A 26 5.01 8.79 13.14
N ASP A 27 3.99 7.95 13.32
CA ASP A 27 3.25 7.38 12.19
C ASP A 27 2.49 8.48 11.44
N ARG A 28 2.39 8.29 10.12
CA ARG A 28 1.65 9.18 9.24
C ARG A 28 0.29 8.57 8.93
N VAL A 29 -0.71 9.43 8.75
CA VAL A 29 -2.04 9.04 8.29
C VAL A 29 -2.36 9.75 6.98
N LYS A 30 -3.23 9.17 6.17
CA LYS A 30 -3.77 9.77 4.96
C LYS A 30 -5.25 10.04 5.16
N PHE A 31 -5.70 11.18 4.66
CA PHE A 31 -7.11 11.55 4.59
C PHE A 31 -7.60 11.32 3.15
N PHE A 32 -8.74 10.68 3.03
CA PHE A 32 -9.44 10.47 1.77
C PHE A 32 -10.82 11.09 1.89
N VAL A 33 -11.19 11.93 0.92
CA VAL A 33 -12.53 12.48 0.82
C VAL A 33 -13.27 11.66 -0.22
N HIS A 34 -14.36 11.04 0.18
CA HIS A 34 -15.23 10.29 -0.72
C HIS A 34 -16.24 11.21 -1.41
N PRO A 35 -16.78 10.80 -2.58
CA PRO A 35 -17.79 11.60 -3.29
C PRO A 35 -19.06 11.89 -2.48
N ASP A 36 -19.37 11.06 -1.47
CA ASP A 36 -20.50 11.26 -0.55
C ASP A 36 -20.21 12.29 0.55
N GLY A 37 -19.02 12.91 0.55
CA GLY A 37 -18.58 13.88 1.53
C GLY A 37 -17.99 13.27 2.80
N SER A 38 -17.95 11.94 2.93
CA SER A 38 -17.30 11.29 4.07
C SER A 38 -15.78 11.40 3.98
N VAL A 39 -15.12 11.49 5.15
CA VAL A 39 -13.67 11.55 5.26
C VAL A 39 -13.17 10.28 5.95
N VAL A 40 -12.30 9.54 5.28
CA VAL A 40 -11.69 8.31 5.80
C VAL A 40 -10.23 8.58 6.14
N LEU A 41 -9.82 8.12 7.32
CA LEU A 41 -8.46 8.20 7.82
C LEU A 41 -7.80 6.82 7.75
N LEU A 42 -6.68 6.70 7.06
CA LEU A 42 -5.92 5.44 6.93
C LEU A 42 -4.47 5.59 7.40
N PRO A 43 -3.92 4.61 8.14
CA PRO A 43 -2.50 4.55 8.44
C PRO A 43 -1.65 4.47 7.16
N LYS A 44 -0.54 5.23 7.11
CA LYS A 44 0.46 5.12 6.06
C LYS A 44 1.45 4.02 6.41
N LEU A 45 1.12 2.79 6.03
CA LEU A 45 2.00 1.64 6.20
C LEU A 45 3.13 1.66 5.17
N SER A 46 4.34 1.24 5.58
CA SER A 46 5.46 1.05 4.64
C SER A 46 5.26 -0.25 3.86
N ALA A 47 5.68 -0.30 2.59
CA ALA A 47 5.62 -1.54 1.80
C ALA A 47 6.43 -2.68 2.43
N SER A 48 7.41 -2.36 3.28
CA SER A 48 8.21 -3.35 4.02
C SER A 48 7.37 -4.25 4.92
N VAL A 49 6.17 -3.84 5.36
CA VAL A 49 5.27 -4.71 6.16
C VAL A 49 4.76 -5.90 5.36
N LEU A 50 4.80 -5.83 4.03
CA LEU A 50 4.39 -6.92 3.13
C LEU A 50 5.52 -7.93 2.88
N ARG A 51 6.71 -7.70 3.43
CA ARG A 51 7.87 -8.58 3.22
C ARG A 51 7.54 -10.00 3.66
N GLY A 52 7.75 -10.97 2.77
CA GLY A 52 7.52 -12.39 3.04
C GLY A 52 6.07 -12.86 2.87
N MET A 53 5.10 -11.96 2.61
CA MET A 53 3.72 -12.37 2.35
C MET A 53 3.56 -13.14 1.03
N VAL A 54 4.37 -12.82 0.02
CA VAL A 54 4.31 -13.46 -1.29
C VAL A 54 5.34 -14.57 -1.38
N LYS A 55 4.88 -15.82 -1.47
CA LYS A 55 5.76 -16.97 -1.71
C LYS A 55 6.28 -16.93 -3.16
N PRO A 56 7.58 -17.14 -3.39
CA PRO A 56 8.13 -17.17 -4.73
C PRO A 56 7.58 -18.36 -5.51
N ARG A 57 7.07 -18.12 -6.74
CA ARG A 57 6.62 -19.20 -7.63
C ARG A 57 7.78 -20.01 -8.23
N ARG A 58 8.96 -19.40 -8.35
CA ARG A 58 10.19 -20.05 -8.83
C ARG A 58 11.18 -20.14 -7.69
N ARG A 59 11.87 -21.29 -7.59
CA ARG A 59 12.95 -21.49 -6.60
C ARG A 59 14.20 -20.67 -6.91
N ARG A 60 14.44 -20.35 -8.19
CA ARG A 60 15.60 -19.59 -8.65
C ARG A 60 15.18 -18.20 -9.14
N PRO A 61 15.83 -17.12 -8.68
CA PRO A 61 15.65 -15.79 -9.23
C PRO A 61 16.02 -15.74 -10.72
N VAL A 62 15.35 -14.87 -11.49
CA VAL A 62 15.73 -14.56 -12.87
C VAL A 62 16.85 -13.53 -12.89
N THR A 63 17.70 -13.57 -13.91
CA THR A 63 18.75 -12.56 -14.11
C THR A 63 18.17 -11.28 -14.74
N ILE A 64 18.90 -10.18 -14.63
CA ILE A 64 18.52 -8.91 -15.26
C ILE A 64 18.46 -9.04 -16.80
N GLU A 65 19.35 -9.84 -17.38
CA GLU A 65 19.37 -10.14 -18.82
C GLU A 65 18.11 -10.90 -19.25
N GLU A 66 17.74 -11.95 -18.52
CA GLU A 66 16.49 -12.70 -18.74
C GLU A 66 15.26 -11.79 -18.61
N MET A 67 15.25 -10.88 -17.62
CA MET A 67 14.18 -9.89 -17.45
C MET A 67 14.09 -8.94 -18.65
N THR A 68 15.23 -8.42 -19.11
CA THR A 68 15.31 -7.46 -20.23
C THR A 68 14.81 -8.12 -21.52
N LYS A 69 15.24 -9.36 -21.77
CA LYS A 69 14.78 -10.15 -22.91
C LYS A 69 13.27 -10.38 -22.87
N ALA A 70 12.73 -10.82 -21.73
CA ALA A 70 11.30 -11.05 -21.58
C ALA A 70 10.45 -9.77 -21.74
N ALA A 71 10.95 -8.63 -21.26
CA ALA A 71 10.30 -7.33 -21.44
C ALA A 71 10.26 -6.92 -22.92
N ALA A 72 11.36 -7.11 -23.67
CA ALA A 72 11.43 -6.83 -25.10
C ALA A 72 10.48 -7.75 -25.90
N GLU A 73 10.47 -9.05 -25.61
CA GLU A 73 9.55 -10.02 -26.23
C GLU A 73 8.08 -9.67 -25.97
N GLY A 74 7.75 -9.26 -24.74
CA GLY A 74 6.40 -8.84 -24.35
C GLY A 74 5.96 -7.54 -25.04
N ALA A 75 6.85 -6.56 -25.18
CA ALA A 75 6.56 -5.30 -25.89
C ALA A 75 6.32 -5.50 -27.39
N ALA A 76 6.96 -6.50 -28.01
CA ALA A 76 6.80 -6.83 -29.43
C ALA A 76 5.53 -7.65 -29.74
N GLY A 77 4.66 -7.93 -28.75
CA GLY A 77 3.40 -8.66 -28.94
C GLY A 77 3.54 -10.17 -29.16
N GLY A 78 4.72 -10.75 -28.90
CA GLY A 78 5.07 -12.11 -29.29
C GLY A 78 4.57 -13.26 -28.39
N ALA A 79 3.81 -13.00 -27.33
CA ALA A 79 3.36 -14.06 -26.42
C ALA A 79 1.83 -14.25 -26.45
N PRO A 80 1.31 -15.39 -26.95
CA PRO A 80 -0.10 -15.71 -26.78
C PRO A 80 -0.40 -15.83 -25.29
N HIS A 81 -1.44 -15.15 -24.84
CA HIS A 81 -1.97 -15.27 -23.48
C HIS A 81 -2.52 -16.68 -23.27
N ALA A 82 -1.66 -17.64 -22.91
CA ALA A 82 -2.10 -18.96 -22.50
C ALA A 82 -2.87 -18.82 -21.18
N LYS A 83 -4.21 -18.82 -21.28
CA LYS A 83 -5.13 -18.91 -20.14
C LYS A 83 -4.68 -20.05 -19.23
N ARG A 84 -4.12 -19.71 -18.06
CA ARG A 84 -3.93 -20.67 -16.98
C ARG A 84 -5.24 -20.75 -16.21
N ARG A 85 -5.87 -21.93 -16.31
CA ARG A 85 -6.96 -22.38 -15.42
C ARG A 85 -6.52 -22.35 -13.96
#